data_AF-A0A922CN16-F1
#
_entry.id   AF-A0A922CN16-F1
#
_cell.length_a   1.000
_cell.length_b   1.000
_cell.length_c   1.000
_cell.angle_alpha   90.00
_cell.angle_beta   90.00
_cell.angle_gamma   90.00
#
_symmetry.space_group_name_H-M   'P 1'
#
loop_
_entity.id
_entity.type
_entity.pdbx_description
1 polymer ?
#
loop_
_entity_poly.entity_id
_entity_poly.type
_entity_poly.pdbx_seq_one_letter_code
_entity_poly.pdbx_strand_id
1 'polypeptide(L)'
;MTMRKLTNFGEFEKLLCSEKRPARSDLIVLVAHNDDPTDQMFVFFPDEAKIGIKTIKTYCTRMQEENIHRAIVVVQAGMTPSAKQSLVDMAPKYILEQFLESELLINITEHELVPEHIVLTPDEKQELLARYKLKENMLMRIQAGDPVARYFGLKRGQVVKIIRSSETAGRYISYRLVC
;
A
#
# COMPACT_ATOMS: atom_id res chain seq x y z
N MET A 1 10.24 -3.67 -2.17
CA MET A 1 9.81 -3.05 -3.44
C MET A 1 10.79 -1.93 -3.78
N THR A 2 11.65 -2.11 -4.79
CA THR A 2 12.64 -1.10 -5.18
C THR A 2 12.08 -0.28 -6.33
N MET A 3 11.38 0.80 -5.99
CA MET A 3 11.10 1.86 -6.96
C MET A 3 12.40 2.59 -7.28
N ARG A 4 12.63 2.97 -8.53
CA ARG A 4 13.60 4.02 -8.85
C ARG A 4 13.15 5.28 -8.13
N LYS A 5 13.87 5.69 -7.07
CA LYS A 5 13.70 7.03 -6.51
C LYS A 5 14.19 8.01 -7.58
N LEU A 6 13.26 8.63 -8.29
CA LEU A 6 13.58 9.80 -9.09
C LEU A 6 13.85 10.93 -8.09
N THR A 7 15.13 11.16 -7.83
CA THR A 7 15.58 12.11 -6.82
C THR A 7 15.44 13.57 -7.25
N ASN A 8 15.16 13.82 -8.54
CA ASN A 8 15.13 15.16 -9.10
C ASN A 8 13.91 15.39 -10.02
N PHE A 9 13.22 16.51 -9.83
CA PHE A 9 12.09 16.93 -10.64
C PHE A 9 12.46 17.10 -12.12
N GLY A 10 13.67 17.58 -12.41
CA GLY A 10 14.14 17.71 -13.80
C GLY A 10 14.40 16.37 -14.51
N GLU A 11 14.63 15.28 -13.77
CA GLU A 11 14.70 13.93 -14.35
C GLU A 11 13.31 13.37 -14.63
N PHE A 12 12.35 13.66 -13.75
CA PHE A 12 10.95 13.31 -13.94
C PHE A 12 10.35 13.99 -15.18
N GLU A 13 10.60 15.30 -15.36
CA GLU A 13 10.15 16.02 -16.56
C GLU A 13 10.76 15.44 -17.83
N LYS A 14 12.05 15.10 -17.84
CA LYS A 14 12.69 14.52 -19.03
C LYS A 14 12.15 13.14 -19.39
N LEU A 15 11.73 12.36 -18.40
CA LEU A 15 11.20 11.01 -18.61
C LEU A 15 9.79 11.02 -19.23
N LEU A 16 8.97 12.01 -18.90
CA LEU A 16 7.55 12.04 -19.24
C LEU A 16 7.18 13.12 -20.26
N CYS A 17 7.95 14.21 -20.36
CA CYS A 17 7.68 15.30 -21.29
C CYS A 17 8.56 15.19 -22.55
N SER A 18 8.17 14.33 -23.49
CA SER A 18 8.51 14.57 -24.90
C SER A 18 7.40 15.43 -25.52
N GLU A 19 7.58 16.76 -25.50
CA GLU A 19 6.83 17.79 -26.25
C GLU A 19 5.31 17.97 -25.98
N LYS A 20 4.63 17.10 -25.22
CA LYS A 20 3.21 17.25 -24.83
C LYS A 20 3.03 17.28 -23.31
N ARG A 21 1.93 17.89 -22.85
CA ARG A 21 1.51 17.81 -21.44
C ARG A 21 1.26 16.33 -21.10
N PRO A 22 1.90 15.76 -20.06
CA PRO A 22 1.76 14.36 -19.73
C PRO A 22 0.31 14.06 -19.31
N ALA A 23 -0.28 13.02 -19.89
CA ALA A 23 -1.60 12.53 -19.48
C ALA A 23 -1.45 11.57 -18.30
N ARG A 24 -2.46 11.45 -17.41
CA ARG A 24 -2.34 10.50 -16.28
C ARG A 24 -2.33 9.05 -16.75
N SER A 25 -2.87 8.77 -17.93
CA SER A 25 -2.75 7.48 -18.61
C SER A 25 -1.29 7.04 -18.84
N ASP A 26 -0.36 7.98 -18.97
CA ASP A 26 1.05 7.71 -19.25
C ASP A 26 1.83 7.42 -17.96
N LEU A 27 1.22 7.68 -16.80
CA LEU A 27 1.80 7.43 -15.47
C LEU A 27 1.53 6.02 -14.97
N ILE A 28 0.99 5.11 -15.79
CA ILE A 28 0.77 3.73 -15.37
C ILE A 28 2.13 3.07 -15.15
N VAL A 29 2.37 2.65 -13.91
CA VAL A 29 3.62 2.00 -13.53
C VAL A 29 3.37 0.52 -13.23
N LEU A 30 4.18 -0.34 -13.83
CA LEU A 30 4.32 -1.74 -13.44
C LEU A 30 5.51 -1.85 -12.48
N VAL A 31 5.29 -2.41 -11.31
CA VAL A 31 6.31 -2.55 -10.26
C VAL A 31 6.43 -4.03 -9.88
N ALA A 32 7.65 -4.57 -9.90
CA ALA A 32 7.93 -5.92 -9.43
C ALA A 32 8.38 -5.92 -7.96
N HIS A 33 8.06 -7.00 -7.24
CA HIS A 33 8.57 -7.23 -5.89
C HIS A 33 10.10 -7.50 -5.91
N ASN A 34 10.77 -7.22 -4.79
CA ASN A 34 12.23 -7.38 -4.71
C ASN A 34 12.66 -8.84 -4.60
N ASP A 35 11.90 -9.61 -3.82
CA ASP A 35 12.27 -10.99 -3.47
C ASP A 35 11.70 -11.99 -4.48
N ASP A 36 10.63 -11.62 -5.19
CA ASP A 36 9.96 -12.47 -6.16
C ASP A 36 9.59 -11.67 -7.42
N PRO A 37 10.27 -11.89 -8.56
CA PRO A 37 9.98 -11.18 -9.81
C PRO A 37 8.62 -11.55 -10.44
N THR A 38 7.96 -12.62 -9.95
CA THR A 38 6.62 -13.02 -10.39
C THR A 38 5.51 -12.25 -9.69
N ASP A 39 5.77 -11.70 -8.50
CA ASP A 39 4.82 -10.83 -7.80
C ASP A 39 4.95 -9.41 -8.33
N GLN A 40 4.10 -9.07 -9.30
CA GLN A 40 4.04 -7.76 -9.92
C GLN A 40 2.76 -7.02 -9.50
N MET A 41 2.83 -5.70 -9.52
CA MET A 41 1.74 -4.81 -9.13
C MET A 41 1.61 -3.65 -10.11
N PHE A 42 0.36 -3.33 -10.46
CA PHE A 42 0.05 -2.12 -11.22
C PHE A 42 -0.19 -0.93 -10.33
N VAL A 43 0.20 0.26 -10.79
CA VAL A 43 -0.22 1.54 -10.21
C VAL A 43 -0.95 2.32 -11.30
N PHE A 44 -2.26 2.53 -11.09
CA PHE A 44 -3.13 3.24 -12.02
C PHE A 44 -3.40 4.66 -11.55
N PHE A 45 -3.28 5.62 -12.47
CA PHE A 45 -3.64 7.03 -12.29
C PHE A 45 -4.79 7.38 -13.25
N PRO A 46 -6.05 7.32 -12.81
CA PRO A 46 -7.19 7.72 -13.62
C PRO A 46 -7.24 9.23 -13.82
N ASP A 47 -7.61 9.66 -15.03
CA ASP A 47 -7.90 11.07 -15.33
C ASP A 47 -9.21 11.55 -14.69
N GLU A 48 -10.19 10.66 -14.54
CA GLU A 48 -11.49 10.97 -13.95
C GLU A 48 -11.38 11.31 -12.45
N ALA A 49 -11.97 12.44 -12.04
CA ALA A 49 -11.96 12.86 -10.63
C ALA A 49 -12.67 11.86 -9.70
N LYS A 50 -13.75 11.23 -10.17
CA LYS A 50 -14.49 10.17 -9.47
C LYS A 50 -14.54 8.91 -10.33
N ILE A 51 -14.10 7.78 -9.76
CA ILE A 51 -14.07 6.52 -10.49
C ILE A 51 -15.42 5.80 -10.42
N GLY A 52 -15.90 5.37 -11.58
CA GLY A 52 -17.05 4.48 -11.76
C GLY A 52 -16.68 3.02 -11.99
N ILE A 53 -17.70 2.16 -12.02
CA ILE A 53 -17.55 0.70 -12.23
C ILE A 53 -16.91 0.37 -13.59
N LYS A 54 -17.20 1.16 -14.63
CA LYS A 54 -16.66 0.96 -15.99
C LYS A 54 -15.13 0.97 -16.00
N THR A 55 -14.54 1.93 -15.31
CA THR A 55 -13.09 2.12 -15.21
C THR A 55 -12.45 0.97 -14.44
N ILE A 56 -13.04 0.55 -13.33
CA ILE A 56 -12.57 -0.62 -12.55
C ILE A 56 -12.59 -1.89 -13.40
N LYS A 57 -13.68 -2.15 -14.13
CA LYS A 57 -13.76 -3.32 -15.01
C LYS A 57 -12.66 -3.31 -16.08
N THR A 58 -12.36 -2.14 -16.63
CA THR A 58 -11.27 -1.97 -17.61
C THR A 58 -9.92 -2.32 -17.00
N TYR A 59 -9.65 -1.89 -15.76
CA TYR A 59 -8.44 -2.27 -15.03
C TYR A 59 -8.39 -3.76 -14.71
N CYS A 60 -9.50 -4.36 -14.27
CA CYS A 60 -9.58 -5.80 -14.04
C CYS A 60 -9.28 -6.62 -15.31
N THR A 61 -9.74 -6.18 -16.49
CA THR A 61 -9.42 -6.84 -17.76
C THR A 61 -7.93 -6.75 -18.08
N ARG A 62 -7.31 -5.57 -17.91
CA ARG A 62 -5.86 -5.42 -18.08
C ARG A 62 -5.05 -6.28 -17.10
N MET A 63 -5.48 -6.34 -15.84
CA MET A 63 -4.87 -7.20 -14.83
C MET A 63 -4.99 -8.69 -15.20
N GLN A 64 -6.10 -9.10 -15.83
CA GLN A 64 -6.30 -10.46 -16.33
C GLN A 64 -5.38 -10.81 -17.49
N GLU A 65 -5.21 -9.89 -18.44
CA GLU A 65 -4.35 -10.07 -19.62
C GLU A 65 -2.88 -10.27 -19.23
N GLU A 66 -2.41 -9.48 -18.26
CA GLU A 66 -1.02 -9.52 -17.77
C GLU A 66 -0.82 -10.50 -16.60
N ASN A 67 -1.88 -11.21 -16.19
CA ASN A 67 -1.89 -12.15 -15.07
C ASN A 67 -1.36 -11.56 -13.74
N ILE A 68 -1.77 -10.33 -13.44
CA ILE A 68 -1.37 -9.59 -12.25
C ILE A 68 -2.54 -9.55 -11.25
N HIS A 69 -2.24 -9.86 -9.99
CA HIS A 69 -3.27 -9.99 -8.96
C HIS A 69 -3.39 -8.76 -8.05
N ARG A 70 -2.42 -7.83 -8.10
CA ARG A 70 -2.37 -6.65 -7.22
C ARG A 70 -2.36 -5.37 -8.04
N ALA A 71 -3.16 -4.39 -7.61
CA ALA A 71 -3.08 -3.04 -8.16
C ALA A 71 -3.37 -1.97 -7.11
N ILE A 72 -2.72 -0.83 -7.27
CA ILE A 72 -3.00 0.42 -6.57
C ILE A 72 -3.72 1.35 -7.54
N VAL A 73 -4.80 1.98 -7.07
CA VAL A 73 -5.54 2.99 -7.82
C VAL A 73 -5.48 4.30 -7.06
N VAL A 74 -4.78 5.29 -7.64
CA VAL A 74 -4.60 6.62 -7.04
C VAL A 74 -5.69 7.54 -7.56
N VAL A 75 -6.61 7.98 -6.70
CA VAL A 75 -7.81 8.73 -7.10
C VAL A 75 -7.74 10.18 -6.64
N GLN A 76 -8.34 11.10 -7.41
CA GLN A 76 -8.34 12.52 -7.06
C GLN A 76 -9.36 12.86 -5.97
N ALA A 77 -10.64 12.53 -6.18
CA ALA A 77 -11.72 12.87 -5.24
C ALA A 77 -12.37 11.64 -4.59
N GLY A 78 -12.27 10.46 -5.19
CA GLY A 78 -12.79 9.22 -4.63
C GLY A 78 -13.37 8.24 -5.65
N MET A 79 -14.05 7.21 -5.15
CA MET A 79 -14.80 6.25 -5.95
C MET A 79 -16.27 6.24 -5.55
N THR A 80 -17.14 5.91 -6.50
CA THR A 80 -18.56 5.71 -6.22
C THR A 80 -18.78 4.51 -5.28
N PRO A 81 -19.84 4.48 -4.46
CA PRO A 81 -20.12 3.33 -3.57
C PRO A 81 -20.22 2.00 -4.32
N SER A 82 -20.83 2.00 -5.51
CA SER A 82 -20.93 0.82 -6.36
C SER A 82 -19.57 0.36 -6.91
N ALA A 83 -18.67 1.30 -7.21
CA ALA A 83 -17.28 1.00 -7.56
C ALA A 83 -16.56 0.34 -6.38
N LYS A 84 -16.71 0.86 -5.15
CA LYS A 84 -16.12 0.24 -3.94
C LYS A 84 -16.63 -1.17 -3.71
N GLN A 85 -17.94 -1.39 -3.88
CA GLN A 85 -18.54 -2.73 -3.75
C GLN A 85 -17.92 -3.70 -4.76
N SER A 86 -17.75 -3.26 -6.02
CA SER A 86 -17.13 -4.11 -7.05
C SER A 86 -15.70 -4.53 -6.73
N LEU A 87 -14.94 -3.73 -5.95
CA LEU A 87 -13.61 -4.14 -5.50
C LEU A 87 -13.69 -5.25 -4.45
N VAL A 88 -14.67 -5.18 -3.56
CA VAL A 88 -14.92 -6.22 -2.54
C VAL A 88 -15.34 -7.53 -3.21
N ASP A 89 -16.20 -7.45 -4.22
CA ASP A 89 -16.71 -8.63 -4.94
C ASP A 89 -15.61 -9.32 -5.78
N MET A 90 -14.57 -8.58 -6.20
CA MET A 90 -13.43 -9.12 -6.95
C MET A 90 -12.36 -9.75 -6.05
N ALA A 91 -12.40 -9.46 -4.74
CA ALA A 91 -11.58 -10.15 -3.76
C ALA A 91 -12.14 -11.57 -3.51
N PRO A 92 -11.28 -12.60 -3.35
CA PRO A 92 -9.84 -12.53 -3.08
C PRO A 92 -8.94 -12.63 -4.32
N LYS A 93 -9.50 -12.82 -5.53
CA LYS A 93 -8.70 -13.09 -6.74
C LYS A 93 -7.86 -11.88 -7.17
N TYR A 94 -8.44 -10.69 -7.11
CA TYR A 94 -7.75 -9.43 -7.39
C TYR A 94 -7.82 -8.53 -6.18
N ILE A 95 -6.67 -8.00 -5.77
CA ILE A 95 -6.53 -7.09 -4.64
C ILE A 95 -6.26 -5.70 -5.22
N LEU A 96 -7.25 -4.83 -5.10
CA LEU A 96 -7.16 -3.45 -5.54
C LEU A 96 -7.22 -2.52 -4.33
N GLU A 97 -6.17 -1.74 -4.15
CA GLU A 97 -6.07 -0.77 -3.06
C GLU A 97 -6.30 0.64 -3.58
N GLN A 98 -7.17 1.38 -2.89
CA GLN A 98 -7.46 2.78 -3.23
C GLN A 98 -6.59 3.69 -2.38
N PHE A 99 -5.95 4.69 -3.01
CA PHE A 99 -5.31 5.82 -2.33
C PHE A 99 -5.84 7.13 -2.88
N LEU A 100 -5.90 8.15 -2.03
CA LEU A 100 -6.15 9.52 -2.49
C LEU A 100 -4.83 10.14 -2.94
N GLU A 101 -4.86 10.95 -4.00
CA GLU A 101 -3.69 11.70 -4.46
C GLU A 101 -3.13 12.57 -3.32
N SER A 102 -4.01 13.21 -2.55
CA SER A 102 -3.64 14.01 -1.39
C SER A 102 -2.95 13.23 -0.26
N GLU A 103 -3.21 11.91 -0.13
CA GLU A 103 -2.54 11.05 0.86
C GLU A 103 -1.10 10.72 0.46
N LEU A 104 -0.78 10.76 -0.84
CA LEU A 104 0.52 10.36 -1.38
C LEU A 104 1.47 11.54 -1.64
N LEU A 105 0.99 12.79 -1.48
CA LEU A 105 1.82 13.99 -1.64
C LEU A 105 2.96 14.08 -0.62
N ILE A 106 2.74 13.53 0.59
CA ILE A 106 3.71 13.57 1.68
C ILE A 106 3.88 12.15 2.22
N ASN A 107 5.12 11.70 2.33
CA ASN A 107 5.40 10.40 2.92
C ASN A 107 5.21 10.44 4.45
N ILE A 108 4.11 9.86 4.94
CA ILE A 108 3.81 9.81 6.37
C ILE A 108 4.85 9.05 7.20
N THR A 109 5.61 8.12 6.59
CA THR A 109 6.61 7.33 7.32
C THR A 109 7.88 8.11 7.66
N GLU A 110 8.10 9.24 7.00
CA GLU A 110 9.25 10.13 7.24
C GLU A 110 8.94 11.20 8.28
N HIS A 111 7.70 11.25 8.77
CA HIS A 111 7.28 12.21 9.76
C HIS A 111 7.84 11.86 11.15
N GLU A 112 8.38 12.86 11.88
CA GLU A 112 9.02 12.67 13.18
C GLU A 112 8.15 11.96 14.23
N LEU A 113 6.85 12.26 14.25
CA LEU A 113 5.90 11.63 15.18
C LEU A 113 5.54 10.17 14.83
N VAL A 114 5.90 9.68 13.64
CA VAL A 114 5.58 8.33 13.20
C VAL A 114 6.78 7.42 13.48
N PRO A 115 6.66 6.45 14.41
CA PRO A 115 7.74 5.53 14.72
C PRO A 115 8.00 4.55 13.58
N GLU A 116 9.10 3.80 13.69
CA GLU A 116 9.44 2.77 12.71
C GLU A 116 8.52 1.54 12.88
N HIS A 117 7.94 1.09 11.77
CA HIS A 117 7.04 -0.06 11.70
C HIS A 117 7.67 -1.17 10.86
N ILE A 118 7.81 -2.36 11.43
CA ILE A 118 8.39 -3.54 10.78
C ILE A 118 7.34 -4.64 10.77
N VAL A 119 6.97 -5.12 9.59
CA VAL A 119 6.01 -6.22 9.42
C VAL A 119 6.71 -7.53 9.78
N LEU A 120 6.13 -8.30 10.70
CA LEU A 120 6.68 -9.59 11.08
C LEU A 120 6.24 -10.69 10.11
N THR A 121 7.15 -11.63 9.83
CA THR A 121 6.81 -12.85 9.11
C THR A 121 5.94 -13.78 9.96
N PRO A 122 5.23 -14.76 9.36
CA PRO A 122 4.46 -15.74 10.11
C PRO A 122 5.30 -16.50 11.15
N ASP A 123 6.56 -16.79 10.83
CA ASP A 123 7.49 -17.52 11.70
C ASP A 123 7.92 -16.64 12.89
N GLU A 124 8.27 -15.38 12.64
CA GLU A 124 8.60 -14.41 13.69
C GLU A 124 7.40 -14.15 14.63
N LYS A 125 6.19 -14.10 14.07
CA LYS A 125 4.95 -13.99 14.84
C LYS A 125 4.79 -15.20 15.77
N GLN A 126 5.00 -16.42 15.29
CA GLN A 126 4.90 -17.62 16.12
C GLN A 126 5.96 -17.64 17.21
N GLU A 127 7.20 -17.27 16.89
CA GLU A 127 8.29 -17.19 17.86
C GLU A 127 7.97 -16.18 18.97
N LEU A 128 7.43 -15.01 18.60
CA LEU A 128 7.00 -13.98 19.56
C LEU A 128 5.93 -14.50 20.51
N LEU A 129 4.90 -15.15 19.99
CA LEU A 129 3.80 -15.70 20.80
C LEU A 129 4.32 -16.80 21.74
N ALA A 130 5.22 -17.66 21.26
CA ALA A 130 5.85 -18.71 22.06
C ALA A 130 6.76 -18.14 23.16
N ARG A 131 7.61 -17.16 22.82
CA ARG A 131 8.58 -16.54 23.74
C ARG A 131 7.89 -15.88 24.94
N TYR A 132 6.80 -15.15 24.69
CA TYR A 132 6.05 -14.45 25.74
C TYR A 132 4.85 -15.24 26.27
N LYS A 133 4.59 -16.45 25.74
CA LYS A 133 3.42 -17.29 26.08
C LYS A 133 2.10 -16.52 25.96
N LEU A 134 1.97 -15.69 24.91
CA LEU A 134 0.82 -14.83 24.65
C LEU A 134 -0.15 -15.48 23.66
N LYS A 135 -1.42 -15.11 23.76
CA LYS A 135 -2.42 -15.36 22.71
C LYS A 135 -2.50 -14.15 21.78
N GLU A 136 -2.86 -14.36 20.52
CA GLU A 136 -2.96 -13.27 19.54
C GLU A 136 -3.89 -12.13 20.01
N ASN A 137 -5.00 -12.48 20.64
CA ASN A 137 -5.99 -11.53 21.14
C ASN A 137 -5.48 -10.63 22.29
N MET A 138 -4.34 -10.98 22.91
CA MET A 138 -3.72 -10.18 23.97
C MET A 138 -2.83 -9.06 23.42
N LEU A 139 -2.49 -9.10 22.12
CA LEU A 139 -1.73 -8.04 21.49
C LEU A 139 -2.59 -6.78 21.31
N MET A 140 -1.94 -5.62 21.42
CA MET A 140 -2.60 -4.35 21.11
C MET A 140 -3.08 -4.37 19.66
N ARG A 141 -4.24 -3.77 19.38
CA ARG A 141 -4.83 -3.81 18.03
C ARG A 141 -4.50 -2.53 17.25
N ILE A 142 -4.30 -2.67 15.96
CA ILE A 142 -4.26 -1.58 14.99
C ILE A 142 -5.36 -1.81 13.95
N GLN A 143 -6.06 -0.74 13.58
CA GLN A 143 -7.11 -0.84 12.56
C GLN A 143 -6.48 -1.01 11.18
N ALA A 144 -7.06 -1.87 10.35
CA ALA A 144 -6.65 -1.98 8.94
C ALA A 144 -6.84 -0.67 8.14
N GLY A 145 -7.69 0.24 8.63
CA GLY A 145 -7.90 1.56 8.05
C GLY A 145 -6.88 2.63 8.48
N ASP A 146 -5.96 2.31 9.38
CA ASP A 146 -4.89 3.23 9.79
C ASP A 146 -4.02 3.61 8.57
N PRO A 147 -3.61 4.88 8.40
CA PRO A 147 -2.79 5.29 7.26
C PRO A 147 -1.50 4.50 7.11
N VAL A 148 -0.84 4.14 8.23
CA VAL A 148 0.38 3.33 8.22
C VAL A 148 0.06 1.89 7.85
N ALA A 149 -1.06 1.35 8.36
CA ALA A 149 -1.49 0.00 7.98
C ALA A 149 -1.83 -0.11 6.49
N ARG A 150 -2.48 0.90 5.93
CA ARG A 150 -2.74 1.01 4.48
C ARG A 150 -1.44 1.16 3.69
N TYR A 151 -0.51 2.01 4.14
CA TYR A 151 0.77 2.22 3.47
C TYR A 151 1.59 0.93 3.32
N PHE A 152 1.59 0.08 4.35
CA PHE A 152 2.27 -1.22 4.31
C PHE A 152 1.41 -2.36 3.71
N GLY A 153 0.18 -2.08 3.27
CA GLY A 153 -0.72 -3.10 2.71
C GLY A 153 -1.07 -4.22 3.70
N LEU A 154 -1.18 -3.87 4.99
CA LEU A 154 -1.34 -4.87 6.05
C LEU A 154 -2.69 -5.56 6.00
N LYS A 155 -2.67 -6.88 6.16
CA LYS A 155 -3.86 -7.73 6.24
C LYS A 155 -4.19 -8.10 7.67
N ARG A 156 -5.47 -8.36 7.92
CA ARG A 156 -5.97 -8.86 9.21
C ARG A 156 -5.19 -10.09 9.66
N GLY A 157 -4.80 -10.12 10.93
CA GLY A 157 -4.03 -11.21 11.52
C GLY A 157 -2.51 -11.06 11.41
N GLN A 158 -2.00 -10.10 10.64
CA GLN A 158 -0.57 -9.76 10.65
C GLN A 158 -0.20 -8.97 11.91
N VAL A 159 1.06 -9.11 12.32
CA VAL A 159 1.61 -8.40 13.48
C VAL A 159 2.70 -7.46 13.01
N VAL A 160 2.67 -6.23 13.52
CA VAL A 160 3.68 -5.21 13.27
C VAL A 160 4.44 -4.92 14.54
N LYS A 161 5.76 -4.92 14.43
CA LYS A 161 6.68 -4.44 15.45
C LYS A 161 6.86 -2.93 15.28
N ILE A 162 6.66 -2.19 16.36
CA ILE A 162 6.78 -0.74 16.39
C ILE A 162 7.94 -0.38 17.31
N ILE A 163 8.93 0.34 16.77
CA ILE A 163 10.11 0.80 17.48
C ILE A 163 10.01 2.30 17.66
N ARG A 164 9.94 2.75 18.92
CA ARG A 164 9.91 4.17 19.29
C ARG A 164 11.13 4.54 20.12
N SER A 165 11.63 5.75 19.94
CA SER A 165 12.58 6.37 20.87
C SER A 165 11.88 6.62 22.21
N SER A 166 12.59 6.36 23.31
CA SER A 166 12.08 6.59 24.66
C SER A 166 13.16 7.27 25.47
N GLU A 167 12.82 8.34 26.17
CA GLU A 167 13.77 9.10 27.00
C GLU A 167 14.35 8.23 28.14
N THR A 168 13.55 7.31 28.70
CA THR A 168 13.96 6.49 29.84
C THR A 168 14.74 5.24 29.43
N ALA A 169 14.29 4.54 28.39
CA ALA A 169 14.83 3.23 28.00
C ALA A 169 15.70 3.28 26.72
N GLY A 170 15.87 4.45 26.12
CA GLY A 170 16.47 4.64 24.80
C GLY A 170 15.55 4.19 23.67
N ARG A 171 15.19 2.90 23.64
CA ARG A 171 14.27 2.32 22.65
C ARG A 171 13.19 1.51 23.33
N TYR A 172 11.95 1.72 22.93
CA TYR A 172 10.81 0.93 23.36
C TYR A 172 10.21 0.19 22.17
N ILE A 173 9.98 -1.11 22.35
CA ILE A 173 9.43 -1.99 21.32
C ILE A 173 8.03 -2.41 21.74
N SER A 174 7.07 -2.27 20.84
CA SER A 174 5.72 -2.81 21.00
C SER A 174 5.29 -3.60 19.78
N TYR A 175 4.27 -4.44 19.96
CA TYR A 175 3.72 -5.28 18.90
C TYR A 175 2.22 -5.03 18.80
N ARG A 176 1.73 -4.86 17.57
CA ARG A 176 0.30 -4.66 17.30
C ARG A 176 -0.23 -5.65 16.28
N LEU A 177 -1.41 -6.19 16.54
CA LEU A 177 -2.17 -7.07 15.66
C LEU A 177 -3.13 -6.27 14.80
N VAL A 178 -3.13 -6.52 13.49
CA VAL A 178 -4.02 -5.85 12.53
C VAL A 178 -5.41 -6.46 12.58
N CYS A 179 -6.44 -5.61 12.71
CA CYS A 179 -7.84 -6.02 12.74
C CYS A 179 -8.76 -5.20 11.84
#